data_AF-A0A7Y6A8Z8-F1
#
_entry.id   AF-A0A7Y6A8Z8-F1
#
_cell.length_a   1.000
_cell.length_b   1.000
_cell.length_c   1.000
_cell.angle_alpha   90.00
_cell.angle_beta   90.00
_cell.angle_gamma   90.00
#
_symmetry.space_group_name_H-M   'P 1'
#
loop_
_entity.id
_entity.type
_entity.pdbx_description
1 polymer ?
#
loop_
_entity_poly.entity_id
_entity_poly.type
_entity_poly.pdbx_seq_one_letter_code
_entity_poly.pdbx_strand_id
1 'polypeptide(L)'
;MRLFKERGYDKTTMRAIASEAGVSVGNAYYYFASKEHLVHGFYDRVTRDHIAATRDALRGRTDFAGRLQVALDAWIDVAEPYHAFAVQFFRNAADPDSPLSPFSAESYPARQTVVELYREVLSGSTLKLDAEMAELLPELL
;
A
#
# COMPACT_ATOMS: atom_id res chain seq x y z
N MET A 1 -4.09 4.17 12.64
CA MET A 1 -4.74 4.97 11.58
C MET A 1 -5.84 5.90 12.09
N ARG A 2 -6.67 5.50 13.08
CA ARG A 2 -7.73 6.38 13.64
C ARG A 2 -7.26 7.77 14.09
N LEU A 3 -6.18 7.88 14.87
CA LEU A 3 -5.66 9.20 15.28
C LEU A 3 -5.22 10.07 14.10
N PHE A 4 -4.59 9.49 13.07
CA PHE A 4 -4.24 10.23 11.87
C PHE A 4 -5.49 10.73 11.11
N LYS A 5 -6.56 9.93 11.06
CA LYS A 5 -7.86 10.35 10.52
C LYS A 5 -8.48 11.49 11.33
N GLU A 6 -8.45 11.41 12.66
CA GLU A 6 -9.12 12.37 13.55
C GLU A 6 -8.36 13.69 13.74
N ARG A 7 -7.02 13.64 13.78
CA ARG A 7 -6.17 14.78 14.16
C ARG A 7 -5.26 15.25 13.03
N GLY A 8 -5.14 14.49 11.95
CA GLY A 8 -4.13 14.68 10.92
C GLY A 8 -2.78 14.07 11.30
N TYR A 9 -1.95 13.82 10.30
CA TYR A 9 -0.62 13.22 10.47
C TYR A 9 0.32 14.10 11.29
N ASP A 10 0.38 15.40 10.99
CA ASP A 10 1.36 16.30 11.59
C ASP A 10 1.14 16.54 13.08
N LYS A 11 -0.13 16.63 13.48
CA LYS A 11 -0.51 16.88 14.88
C LYS A 11 -0.48 15.62 15.74
N THR A 12 -0.34 14.43 15.14
CA THR A 12 -0.32 13.17 15.86
C THR A 12 1.11 12.81 16.29
N THR A 13 1.29 12.55 17.58
CA THR A 13 2.60 12.20 18.16
C THR A 13 2.67 10.71 18.52
N MET A 14 3.88 10.15 18.56
CA MET A 14 4.10 8.77 19.03
C MET A 14 3.56 8.53 20.45
N ARG A 15 3.63 9.55 21.33
CA ARG A 15 3.05 9.48 22.68
C ARG A 15 1.53 9.35 22.65
N ALA A 16 0.85 10.13 21.81
CA ALA A 16 -0.59 10.04 21.64
C ALA A 16 -0.98 8.66 21.07
N ILE A 17 -0.20 8.15 20.11
CA ILE A 17 -0.40 6.81 19.54
C ILE A 17 -0.24 5.72 20.59
N ALA A 18 0.82 5.76 21.40
CA ALA A 18 1.06 4.79 22.46
C ALA A 18 -0.09 4.78 23.49
N SER A 19 -0.52 5.98 23.92
CA SER A 19 -1.65 6.14 24.83
C SER A 19 -2.94 5.56 24.27
N GLU A 20 -3.23 5.82 22.99
CA GLU A 20 -4.43 5.30 22.33
C GLU A 20 -4.39 3.78 22.13
N ALA A 21 -3.21 3.23 21.87
CA ALA A 21 -2.99 1.80 21.71
C ALA A 21 -2.90 1.04 23.03
N GLY A 22 -2.96 1.73 24.19
CA GLY A 22 -2.86 1.10 25.50
C GLY A 22 -1.48 0.52 25.82
N VAL A 23 -0.42 1.02 25.18
CA VAL A 23 0.97 0.56 25.38
C VAL A 23 1.85 1.67 25.95
N SER A 24 2.98 1.30 26.56
CA SER A 24 3.96 2.30 26.98
C SER A 24 4.61 2.97 25.77
N VAL A 25 5.08 4.22 25.96
CA VAL A 25 5.80 4.96 24.92
C VAL A 25 7.07 4.20 24.50
N GLY A 26 7.80 3.61 25.46
CA GLY A 26 8.98 2.79 25.17
C GLY A 26 8.65 1.56 24.33
N ASN A 27 7.53 0.88 24.61
CA ASN A 27 7.07 -0.25 23.80
C ASN A 27 6.69 0.19 22.38
N ALA A 28 6.04 1.34 22.22
CA ALA A 28 5.72 1.87 20.89
C ALA A 28 6.98 2.15 20.07
N TYR A 29 7.99 2.79 20.66
CA TYR A 29 9.27 3.06 20.00
C TYR A 29 10.12 1.81 19.73
N TYR A 30 9.94 0.75 20.54
CA TYR A 30 10.58 -0.54 20.29
C TYR A 30 10.11 -1.16 18.97
N TYR A 31 8.82 -1.05 18.64
CA TYR A 31 8.27 -1.57 17.37
C TYR A 31 8.39 -0.58 16.21
N PHE A 32 8.27 0.71 16.47
CA PHE A 32 8.28 1.74 15.44
C PHE A 32 9.15 2.92 15.87
N ALA A 33 10.29 3.08 15.23
CA ALA A 33 11.25 4.14 15.54
C ALA A 33 10.66 5.56 15.38
N SER A 34 9.65 5.72 14.51
CA SER A 34 8.99 7.00 14.26
C SER A 34 7.54 6.83 13.77
N LYS A 35 6.82 7.96 13.64
CA LYS A 35 5.47 7.95 13.07
C LYS A 35 5.48 7.63 11.56
N GLU A 36 6.59 7.91 10.88
CA GLU A 36 6.83 7.54 9.49
C GLU A 36 6.92 6.02 9.35
N HIS A 37 7.65 5.35 10.25
CA HIS A 37 7.73 3.88 10.27
C HIS A 37 6.36 3.22 10.47
N LEU A 38 5.46 3.84 11.23
CA LEU A 38 4.07 3.37 11.34
C LEU A 38 3.30 3.46 10.02
N VAL A 39 3.57 4.48 9.20
CA VAL A 39 2.96 4.61 7.86
C VAL A 39 3.54 3.59 6.90
N HIS A 40 4.86 3.36 6.91
CA HIS A 40 5.45 2.30 6.09
C HIS A 40 4.92 0.92 6.46
N GLY A 41 4.82 0.60 7.76
CA GLY A 41 4.18 -0.64 8.20
C GLY A 41 2.70 -0.73 7.82
N PHE A 42 2.01 0.40 7.66
CA PHE A 42 0.67 0.46 7.10
C PHE A 42 0.66 0.15 5.60
N TYR A 43 1.55 0.74 4.79
CA TYR A 43 1.69 0.39 3.36
C TYR A 43 1.95 -1.10 3.19
N ASP A 44 2.91 -1.66 3.93
CA ASP A 44 3.21 -3.09 3.88
C ASP A 44 1.98 -3.95 4.19
N ARG A 45 1.17 -3.54 5.17
CA ARG A 45 -0.05 -4.26 5.53
C ARG A 45 -1.09 -4.20 4.42
N VAL A 46 -1.41 -3.00 3.93
CA VAL A 46 -2.46 -2.82 2.92
C VAL A 46 -2.07 -3.51 1.61
N THR A 47 -0.79 -3.46 1.22
CA THR A 47 -0.27 -4.20 0.06
C THR A 47 -0.40 -5.72 0.25
N ARG A 48 -0.07 -6.26 1.43
CA ARG A 48 -0.26 -7.69 1.70
C ARG A 48 -1.73 -8.11 1.61
N ASP A 49 -2.63 -7.31 2.19
CA ASP A 49 -4.06 -7.56 2.17
C ASP A 49 -4.61 -7.52 0.72
N HIS A 50 -4.13 -6.57 -0.09
CA HIS A 50 -4.46 -6.45 -1.53
C HIS A 50 -4.01 -7.67 -2.33
N ILE A 51 -2.77 -8.15 -2.13
CA ILE A 51 -2.23 -9.32 -2.82
C ILE A 51 -3.02 -10.57 -2.47
N ALA A 52 -3.33 -10.77 -1.18
CA ALA A 52 -4.12 -11.91 -0.73
C ALA A 52 -5.51 -11.92 -1.38
N ALA A 53 -6.22 -10.79 -1.34
CA ALA A 53 -7.54 -10.63 -1.96
C ALA A 53 -7.50 -10.87 -3.49
N THR A 54 -6.48 -10.31 -4.16
CA THR A 54 -6.33 -10.43 -5.61
C THR A 54 -6.04 -11.88 -6.02
N ARG A 55 -5.06 -12.56 -5.41
CA ARG A 55 -4.67 -13.93 -5.79
C ARG A 55 -5.82 -14.92 -5.64
N ASP A 56 -6.65 -14.78 -4.62
CA ASP A 56 -7.82 -15.62 -4.44
C ASP A 56 -8.87 -15.39 -5.55
N ALA A 57 -9.09 -14.14 -5.94
CA ALA A 57 -10.04 -13.76 -6.98
C ALA A 57 -9.55 -14.00 -8.43
N LEU A 58 -8.24 -14.16 -8.64
CA LEU A 58 -7.63 -14.48 -9.94
C LEU A 58 -7.80 -15.96 -10.36
N ARG A 59 -8.20 -16.85 -9.44
CA ARG A 59 -8.30 -18.30 -9.72
C ARG A 59 -9.24 -18.57 -10.90
N GLY A 60 -8.73 -19.25 -11.93
CA GLY A 60 -9.48 -19.62 -13.12
C GLY A 60 -9.68 -18.49 -14.15
N ARG A 61 -9.16 -17.27 -13.91
CA ARG A 61 -9.24 -16.16 -14.88
C ARG A 61 -7.94 -16.05 -15.67
N THR A 62 -8.06 -15.99 -17.00
CA THR A 62 -6.92 -15.92 -17.92
C THR A 62 -7.01 -14.74 -18.88
N ASP A 63 -8.13 -14.04 -18.98
CA ASP A 63 -8.21 -12.82 -19.78
C ASP A 63 -7.57 -11.64 -19.04
N PHE A 64 -6.78 -10.83 -19.74
CA PHE A 64 -6.04 -9.73 -19.10
C PHE A 64 -6.98 -8.68 -18.48
N ALA A 65 -8.02 -8.26 -19.20
CA ALA A 65 -8.94 -7.24 -18.72
C ALA A 65 -9.62 -7.65 -17.40
N GLY A 66 -10.12 -8.88 -17.32
CA GLY A 66 -10.73 -9.42 -16.10
C GLY A 66 -9.73 -9.61 -14.96
N ARG A 67 -8.49 -10.01 -15.26
CA ARG A 67 -7.42 -10.12 -14.23
C ARG A 67 -7.02 -8.74 -13.68
N LEU A 68 -6.88 -7.74 -14.56
CA LEU A 68 -6.60 -6.35 -14.17
C LEU A 68 -7.75 -5.77 -13.35
N GLN A 69 -8.99 -5.97 -13.80
CA GLN A 69 -10.17 -5.52 -13.08
C GLN A 69 -10.22 -6.12 -11.67
N VAL A 70 -9.98 -7.43 -11.53
CA VAL A 70 -9.91 -8.08 -10.21
C VAL A 70 -8.87 -7.44 -9.30
N ALA A 71 -7.67 -7.13 -9.82
CA ALA A 71 -6.63 -6.49 -9.03
C ALA A 71 -7.05 -5.08 -8.59
N LEU A 72 -7.69 -4.30 -9.46
CA LEU A 72 -8.15 -2.94 -9.14
C LEU A 72 -9.33 -2.94 -8.15
N ASP A 73 -10.32 -3.81 -8.35
CA ASP A 73 -11.48 -3.93 -7.46
C ASP A 73 -11.02 -4.37 -6.05
N ALA A 74 -10.12 -5.37 -5.97
CA ALA A 74 -9.55 -5.80 -4.70
C ALA A 74 -8.76 -4.69 -4.00
N TRP A 75 -8.07 -3.82 -4.74
CA TRP A 75 -7.39 -2.67 -4.15
C TRP A 75 -8.39 -1.69 -3.54
N ILE A 76 -9.46 -1.38 -4.26
CA ILE A 76 -10.52 -0.46 -3.79
C ILE A 76 -11.15 -1.00 -2.50
N ASP A 77 -11.52 -2.27 -2.46
CA ASP A 77 -12.13 -2.91 -1.29
C ASP A 77 -11.20 -2.88 -0.07
N VAL A 78 -9.90 -3.15 -0.27
CA VAL A 78 -8.90 -3.13 0.80
C VAL A 78 -8.61 -1.71 1.28
N ALA A 79 -8.63 -0.72 0.38
CA ALA A 79 -8.35 0.68 0.68
C ALA A 79 -9.56 1.43 1.26
N GLU A 80 -10.80 1.00 0.98
CA GLU A 80 -12.04 1.68 1.37
C GLU A 80 -12.08 2.10 2.86
N PRO A 81 -11.73 1.23 3.83
CA PRO A 81 -11.79 1.61 5.25
C PRO A 81 -10.85 2.77 5.62
N TYR A 82 -9.84 3.03 4.79
CA TYR A 82 -8.81 4.03 5.01
C TYR A 82 -9.02 5.30 4.20
N HIS A 83 -10.09 5.43 3.41
CA HIS A 83 -10.35 6.59 2.55
C HIS A 83 -10.26 7.93 3.31
N ALA A 84 -10.89 8.03 4.48
CA ALA A 84 -10.86 9.25 5.28
C ALA A 84 -9.46 9.58 5.84
N PHE A 85 -8.64 8.55 6.12
CA PHE A 85 -7.23 8.74 6.48
C PHE A 85 -6.43 9.22 5.26
N ALA A 86 -6.62 8.60 4.10
CA ALA A 86 -5.92 8.96 2.86
C ALA A 86 -6.10 10.43 2.51
N VAL A 87 -7.32 10.98 2.63
CA VAL A 87 -7.59 12.41 2.41
C VAL A 87 -6.76 13.32 3.33
N GLN A 88 -6.68 13.00 4.62
CA GLN A 88 -5.90 13.78 5.59
C GLN A 88 -4.39 13.64 5.38
N PHE A 89 -3.98 12.48 4.85
CA PHE A 89 -2.58 12.13 4.66
C PHE A 89 -2.02 12.56 3.31
N PHE A 90 -2.88 12.78 2.31
CA PHE A 90 -2.51 12.97 0.91
C PHE A 90 -1.36 13.95 0.70
N ARG A 91 -1.38 15.12 1.37
CA ARG A 91 -0.30 16.11 1.24
C ARG A 91 1.08 15.55 1.57
N ASN A 92 1.19 14.70 2.59
CA ASN A 92 2.46 14.12 3.02
C ASN A 92 2.92 12.99 2.08
N ALA A 93 1.98 12.29 1.44
CA ALA A 93 2.27 11.24 0.48
C ALA A 93 2.53 11.77 -0.94
N ALA A 94 1.92 12.90 -1.30
CA ALA A 94 2.03 13.49 -2.64
C ALA A 94 3.27 14.38 -2.81
N ASP A 95 3.92 14.76 -1.71
CA ASP A 95 5.20 15.48 -1.75
C ASP A 95 6.31 14.52 -2.21
N PRO A 96 6.97 14.76 -3.36
CA PRO A 96 8.00 13.87 -3.89
C PRO A 96 9.26 13.80 -3.01
N ASP A 97 9.52 14.83 -2.20
CA ASP A 97 10.68 14.87 -1.30
C ASP A 97 10.38 14.22 0.07
N SER A 98 9.12 13.83 0.29
CA SER A 98 8.70 13.16 1.52
C SER A 98 9.15 11.70 1.52
N PRO A 99 9.73 11.20 2.63
CA PRO A 99 10.01 9.77 2.76
C PRO A 99 8.73 8.92 2.75
N LEU A 100 7.55 9.53 2.92
CA LEU A 100 6.25 8.86 2.89
C LEU A 100 5.64 8.79 1.49
N SER A 101 6.28 9.41 0.51
CA SER A 101 5.89 9.27 -0.88
C SER A 101 5.86 7.80 -1.26
N PRO A 102 4.82 7.31 -1.98
CA PRO A 102 4.82 5.97 -2.55
C PRO A 102 6.01 5.71 -3.49
N PHE A 103 6.67 6.76 -3.95
CA PHE A 103 7.83 6.72 -4.84
C PHE A 103 9.17 6.95 -4.11
N SER A 104 9.17 7.10 -2.79
CA SER A 104 10.39 7.22 -1.99
C SER A 104 11.18 5.90 -1.94
N ALA A 105 12.45 5.97 -1.52
CA ALA A 105 13.27 4.79 -1.28
C ALA A 105 12.71 3.94 -0.13
N GLU A 106 12.13 4.57 0.88
CA GLU A 106 11.55 3.91 2.06
C GLU A 106 10.27 3.15 1.72
N SER A 107 9.48 3.63 0.75
CA SER A 107 8.27 2.96 0.27
C SER A 107 8.55 1.90 -0.81
N TYR A 108 9.79 1.80 -1.30
CA TYR A 108 10.18 0.87 -2.37
C TYR A 108 9.77 -0.58 -2.10
N PRO A 109 9.95 -1.16 -0.89
CA PRO A 109 9.57 -2.56 -0.65
C PRO A 109 8.06 -2.82 -0.85
N ALA A 110 7.20 -1.93 -0.33
CA ALA A 110 5.75 -2.03 -0.53
C ALA A 110 5.39 -1.88 -2.01
N ARG A 111 5.98 -0.90 -2.71
CA ARG A 111 5.77 -0.67 -4.14
C ARG A 111 6.18 -1.88 -4.98
N GLN A 112 7.36 -2.44 -4.74
CA GLN A 112 7.85 -3.61 -5.46
C GLN A 112 6.92 -4.82 -5.31
N THR A 113 6.31 -4.98 -4.14
CA THR A 113 5.37 -6.07 -3.92
C THR A 113 4.10 -5.90 -4.76
N VAL A 114 3.64 -4.66 -4.99
CA VAL A 114 2.52 -4.35 -5.91
C VAL A 114 2.94 -4.54 -7.38
N VAL A 115 4.15 -4.12 -7.75
CA VAL A 115 4.69 -4.35 -9.11
C VAL A 115 4.73 -5.85 -9.43
N GLU A 116 5.15 -6.67 -8.47
CA GLU A 116 5.15 -8.13 -8.64
C GLU A 116 3.74 -8.70 -8.78
N LEU A 117 2.75 -8.16 -8.06
CA LEU A 117 1.35 -8.53 -8.26
C LEU A 117 0.90 -8.23 -9.70
N TYR A 118 1.24 -7.07 -10.26
CA TYR A 118 0.88 -6.76 -11.65
C TYR A 118 1.67 -7.61 -12.66
N ARG A 119 2.90 -8.02 -12.34
CA ARG A 119 3.63 -9.04 -13.11
C ARG A 119 2.87 -10.37 -13.12
N GLU A 120 2.30 -10.80 -11.99
CA GLU A 120 1.44 -12.00 -11.92
C GLU A 120 0.13 -11.83 -12.71
N VAL A 121 -0.51 -10.66 -12.64
CA VAL A 121 -1.69 -10.32 -13.43
C VAL A 121 -1.40 -10.49 -14.92
N LEU A 122 -0.28 -9.96 -15.40
CA LEU A 122 0.13 -10.03 -16.80
C LEU A 122 0.53 -11.45 -17.23
N SER A 123 1.46 -12.08 -16.51
CA SER A 123 2.02 -13.40 -16.86
C SER A 123 1.00 -14.54 -16.76
N GLY A 124 0.00 -14.42 -15.89
CA GLY A 124 -1.11 -15.37 -15.80
C GLY A 124 -2.23 -15.10 -16.81
N SER A 125 -2.09 -14.10 -17.69
CA SER A 125 -3.08 -13.78 -18.71
C SER A 125 -2.72 -14.35 -20.09
N THR A 126 -3.69 -14.36 -21.01
CA THR A 126 -3.48 -14.70 -22.42
C THR A 126 -2.94 -13.53 -23.26
N LEU A 127 -2.64 -12.38 -22.64
CA LEU A 127 -2.07 -11.22 -23.34
C LEU A 127 -0.67 -11.56 -23.85
N LYS A 128 -0.43 -11.27 -25.13
CA LYS A 128 0.90 -11.42 -25.73
C LYS A 128 1.63 -10.09 -25.63
N LEU A 129 2.77 -10.10 -24.95
CA LEU A 129 3.68 -8.97 -24.82
C LEU A 129 5.01 -9.35 -25.48
N ASP A 130 5.66 -8.37 -26.10
CA ASP A 130 7.08 -8.47 -26.39
C ASP A 130 7.92 -8.37 -25.11
N ALA A 131 9.23 -8.60 -25.22
CA ALA A 131 10.12 -8.62 -24.07
C ALA A 131 10.22 -7.26 -23.34
N GLU A 132 10.18 -6.16 -24.09
CA GLU A 132 10.28 -4.81 -23.53
C GLU A 132 9.02 -4.47 -22.72
N MET A 133 7.84 -4.76 -23.29
CA MET A 133 6.57 -4.55 -22.60
C MET A 133 6.38 -5.50 -21.41
N ALA A 134 6.89 -6.73 -21.47
CA ALA A 134 6.86 -7.65 -20.34
C ALA A 134 7.74 -7.18 -19.16
N GLU A 135 8.77 -6.37 -19.43
CA GLU A 135 9.62 -5.77 -18.40
C GLU A 135 9.01 -4.51 -17.81
N LEU A 136 8.53 -3.59 -18.66
CA LEU A 136 8.08 -2.25 -18.24
C LEU A 136 6.66 -2.21 -17.70
N LEU A 137 5.73 -2.97 -18.30
CA LEU A 137 4.30 -2.83 -18.01
C LEU A 137 3.91 -3.11 -16.55
N PRO A 138 4.53 -4.06 -15.80
CA PRO A 138 4.26 -4.23 -14.38
C PRO A 138 4.50 -2.98 -13.52
N GLU A 139 5.42 -2.09 -13.92
CA GLU A 139 5.70 -0.84 -13.19
C GLU A 139 4.78 0.31 -13.59
N LEU A 140 4.15 0.22 -14.76
CA LEU A 140 3.24 1.24 -15.30
C LEU A 140 1.79 1.05 -14.88
N LEU A 141 1.42 -0.15 -14.42
CA LEU A 141 0.12 -0.52 -13.87
C LEU A 141 0.06 -0.26 -12.36
#